data_AF-A0A523Z1R1-F1
#
_entry.id   AF-A0A523Z1R1-F1
#
_cell.length_a   1.000
_cell.length_b   1.000
_cell.length_c   1.000
_cell.angle_alpha   90.00
_cell.angle_beta   90.00
_cell.angle_gamma   90.00
#
_symmetry.space_group_name_H-M   'P 1'
#
loop_
_entity.id
_entity.type
_entity.pdbx_description
1 polymer ?
#
loop_
_entity_poly.entity_id
_entity_poly.type
_entity_poly.pdbx_seq_one_letter_code
_entity_poly.pdbx_strand_id
1 'polypeptide(L)' 'MTKLYTTKEVITEEGITQPIALKWAKENGVTMLGNQYVWKKSEKEAFHKRNKKRGRKKMSKEEM' A
#
# COMPACT_ATOMS: atom_id res chain seq x y z
N MET A 1 18.57 -4.44 10.04
CA MET A 1 18.18 -4.59 8.62
C MET A 1 16.85 -3.90 8.40
N THR A 2 16.78 -2.97 7.43
CA THR A 2 15.53 -2.28 7.10
C THR A 2 14.68 -3.19 6.22
N LYS A 3 13.54 -3.68 6.74
CA LYS A 3 12.62 -4.51 5.95
C LYS A 3 11.95 -3.63 4.88
N LEU A 4 12.14 -3.99 3.62
CA LEU A 4 11.49 -3.36 2.47
C LEU A 4 10.32 -4.24 2.03
N TYR A 5 9.25 -3.59 1.58
CA TYR A 5 8.03 -4.22 1.10
C TYR A 5 7.82 -3.85 -0.36
N THR A 6 7.38 -4.79 -1.17
CA THR A 6 7.00 -4.49 -2.54
C THR A 6 5.60 -3.89 -2.59
N THR A 7 5.31 -3.13 -3.66
CA THR A 7 3.95 -2.63 -3.90
C THR A 7 2.91 -3.76 -3.90
N LYS A 8 3.29 -4.95 -4.41
CA LYS A 8 2.42 -6.14 -4.42
C LYS A 8 2.05 -6.60 -3.01
N GLU A 9 3.01 -6.68 -2.11
CA GLU A 9 2.73 -7.06 -0.70
C GLU A 9 1.81 -6.05 -0.02
N VAL A 10 2.09 -4.75 -0.20
CA VAL A 10 1.29 -3.67 0.39
C VAL A 10 -0.17 -3.73 -0.09
N ILE A 11 -0.41 -3.94 -1.38
CA ILE A 11 -1.78 -3.99 -1.91
C ILE A 11 -2.53 -5.27 -1.53
N THR A 12 -1.83 -6.39 -1.38
CA THR A 12 -2.42 -7.67 -0.95
C THR A 12 -2.87 -7.58 0.50
N GLU A 13 -2.05 -7.02 1.39
CA GLU A 13 -2.43 -6.84 2.79
C GLU A 13 -3.59 -5.85 2.97
N GLU A 14 -3.60 -4.78 2.17
CA GLU A 14 -4.61 -3.73 2.28
C GLU A 14 -5.89 -4.02 1.48
N GLY A 15 -5.87 -5.00 0.57
CA GLY A 15 -6.99 -5.28 -0.35
C GLY A 15 -7.27 -4.14 -1.34
N ILE A 16 -6.21 -3.49 -1.84
CA ILE A 16 -6.31 -2.33 -2.75
C ILE A 16 -5.84 -2.70 -4.15
N THR A 17 -6.29 -1.97 -5.16
CA THR A 17 -5.80 -2.12 -6.54
C THR A 17 -4.43 -1.46 -6.72
N GLN A 18 -3.52 -2.10 -7.44
CA GLN A 18 -2.18 -1.62 -7.76
C GLN A 18 -2.08 -0.14 -8.23
N PRO A 19 -2.98 0.39 -9.09
CA PRO A 19 -2.90 1.78 -9.56
C PRO A 19 -2.96 2.82 -8.43
N ILE A 20 -3.73 2.54 -7.37
CA ILE A 20 -3.87 3.46 -6.23
C ILE A 20 -2.57 3.52 -5.43
N ALA A 21 -1.94 2.37 -5.21
CA ALA A 21 -0.66 2.29 -4.51
C ALA A 21 0.46 2.92 -5.34
N LEU A 22 0.51 2.68 -6.65
CA LEU A 22 1.49 3.31 -7.55
C LEU A 22 1.33 4.84 -7.59
N LYS A 23 0.10 5.34 -7.68
CA LYS A 23 -0.17 6.78 -7.64
C LYS A 23 0.33 7.39 -6.33
N TRP A 24 -0.02 6.76 -5.20
CA TRP A 24 0.43 7.26 -3.90
C TRP A 24 1.96 7.20 -3.75
N ALA A 25 2.58 6.11 -4.19
CA ALA A 25 4.03 5.94 -4.18
C ALA A 25 4.74 7.07 -4.94
N LYS A 26 4.24 7.39 -6.13
CA LYS A 26 4.74 8.49 -6.95
C LYS A 26 4.53 9.86 -6.28
N GLU A 27 3.36 10.10 -5.68
CA GLU A 27 3.05 11.36 -4.99
C GLU A 27 3.86 11.57 -3.70
N ASN A 28 4.28 10.48 -3.03
CA ASN A 28 5.00 10.54 -1.74
C ASN A 28 6.51 10.27 -1.87
N GLY A 29 7.03 10.11 -3.10
CA GLY A 29 8.46 9.91 -3.34
C GLY A 29 8.99 8.55 -2.87
N VAL A 30 8.15 7.50 -2.90
CA VAL A 30 8.58 6.14 -2.53
C VAL A 30 9.71 5.70 -3.44
N THR A 31 10.70 5.02 -2.85
CA THR A 31 11.89 4.56 -3.58
C THR A 31 11.52 3.56 -4.67
N MET A 32 12.03 3.77 -5.87
CA MET A 32 11.85 2.87 -7.01
C MET A 32 13.16 2.12 -7.28
N LEU A 33 13.11 0.79 -7.31
CA LEU A 33 14.22 -0.08 -7.66
C LEU A 33 13.91 -0.78 -8.98
N GLY A 34 14.59 -0.37 -10.05
CA GLY A 34 14.30 -0.84 -11.40
C GLY A 34 12.90 -0.45 -11.83
N ASN A 35 12.02 -1.45 -12.01
CA ASN A 35 10.64 -1.27 -12.46
C ASN A 35 9.58 -1.46 -11.36
N GLN A 36 9.99 -1.44 -10.09
CA GLN A 36 9.08 -1.64 -8.95
C GLN A 36 9.33 -0.62 -7.83
N TYR A 37 8.24 -0.16 -7.19
CA TYR A 37 8.36 0.64 -5.97
C TYR A 37 8.57 -0.27 -4.76
N VAL A 38 9.58 0.09 -3.97
CA VAL A 38 9.94 -0.54 -2.70
C VAL A 38 9.64 0.41 -1.56
N TRP A 39 8.89 -0.11 -0.60
CA TRP A 39 8.28 0.63 0.48
C TRP A 39 8.99 0.29 1.78
N LYS A 40 9.32 1.30 2.54
CA LYS A 40 9.74 1.17 3.93
C LYS A 40 8.52 0.95 4.81
N LYS A 41 8.76 0.41 6.00
CA LYS A 41 7.72 0.25 7.02
C LYS A 41 6.94 1.55 7.25
N SER A 42 7.64 2.68 7.36
CA SER A 42 7.04 4.01 7.57
C SER A 42 6.11 4.45 6.44
N GLU A 43 6.48 4.17 5.19
CA GLU A 43 5.68 4.52 4.00
C GLU A 43 4.44 3.64 3.91
N LYS A 44 4.61 2.34 4.16
CA LYS A 44 3.49 1.39 4.26
C LYS A 44 2.49 1.82 5.35
N GLU A 45 2.97 2.19 6.54
CA GLU A 45 2.10 2.65 7.63
C GLU A 45 1.39 3.96 7.30
N ALA A 46 2.05 4.90 6.61
CA ALA A 46 1.43 6.14 6.16
C ALA A 46 0.32 5.88 5.13
N PHE A 47 0.55 4.97 4.18
CA PHE A 47 -0.45 4.55 3.22
C PHE A 47 -1.62 3.82 3.87
N HIS A 48 -1.35 2.91 4.80
CA HIS A 48 -2.39 2.26 5.62
C HIS A 48 -3.23 3.30 6.37
N LYS A 49 -2.60 4.26 7.05
CA LYS A 49 -3.31 5.33 7.76
C LYS A 49 -4.19 6.16 6.83
N ARG A 50 -3.69 6.55 5.65
CA ARG A 50 -4.48 7.26 4.63
C ARG A 50 -5.70 6.43 4.23
N ASN A 51 -5.49 5.14 3.95
CA ASN A 51 -6.54 4.29 3.41
C ASN A 51 -7.58 3.88 4.46
N LYS A 52 -7.16 3.68 5.71
CA LYS A 52 -8.03 3.46 6.88
C LYS A 52 -8.90 4.67 7.19
N LYS A 53 -8.35 5.90 7.10
CA LYS A 53 -9.11 7.15 7.31
C LYS A 53 -10.14 7.39 6.22
N ARG A 54 -9.89 6.86 5.01
CA ARG A 54 -10.77 6.96 3.84
C ARG A 54 -11.75 5.80 3.73
N GLY A 55 -12.30 5.32 4.84
CA GLY A 55 -13.58 4.59 4.89
C GLY A 55 -13.82 3.49 3.85
N ARG A 56 -12.81 2.76 3.37
CA ARG A 56 -13.08 1.47 2.72
C ARG A 56 -13.39 0.48 3.84
N LYS A 57 -14.66 0.47 4.22
CA LYS A 57 -15.33 -0.67 4.85
C LYS A 57 -14.76 -1.91 4.18
N LYS A 58 -14.00 -2.73 4.92
CA LYS A 58 -13.78 -4.12 4.53
C LYS A 58 -15.18 -4.62 4.15
N MET A 59 -15.41 -5.01 2.89
CA MET A 59 -16.43 -6.00 2.67
C MET A 59 -15.86 -7.25 3.34
N SER A 60 -16.17 -7.40 4.64
CA SER A 60 -16.06 -8.68 5.30
C SER A 60 -16.85 -9.64 4.44
N LYS A 61 -16.14 -10.65 3.95
CA LYS A 61 -16.68 -11.79 3.25
C LYS A 61 -17.38 -12.66 4.31
N GLU A 62 -18.46 -12.13 4.87
CA GLU A 62 -19.25 -12.74 5.95
C GLU A 62 -20.72 -12.40 5.74
N GLU A 63 -21.20 -12.54 4.50
CA GLU A 63 -22.62 -12.74 4.14
C GLU A 63 -22.63 -13.50 2.81
N MET A 64 -22.29 -14.78 2.86
CA MET A 64 -22.80 -15.79 1.93
C MET A 64 -23.16 -17.03 2.75
#